data_AF-A0A1M6ZZX0-F1
#
_entry.id   AF-A0A1M6ZZX0-F1
#
_cell.length_a   1.000
_cell.length_b   1.000
_cell.length_c   1.000
_cell.angle_alpha   90.00
_cell.angle_beta   90.00
_cell.angle_gamma   90.00
#
_symmetry.space_group_name_H-M   'P 1'
#
loop_
_entity.id
_entity.type
_entity.pdbx_description
1 polymer ?
#
loop_
_entity_poly.entity_id
_entity_poly.type
_entity_poly.pdbx_seq_one_letter_code
_entity_poly.pdbx_strand_id
1 'polypeptide(L)'
;MGKMVWAAFAVVCFYGALFAAKPMEALNRYNVVLVHGAAPEGQGYGDKCNSNIQSAWNTSNDYMAYQNDTANNEKVSWNLGDAVGMLGKYEDDDEKKLTLWLDSAVFEDTVTYGSEYIYIQRSFTNPAESPAHNAHEIGDRTWKGDDNCSVRRALFEEAQEVRAHGSKDLNTMRNDSVSSYRTIPSRNILIAHSMGGVASHEYVTDQSVYNDDVDKVITLDSPHEGTGSLNLLIDMR
;
A
#
# COMPACT_ATOMS: atom_id res chain seq x y z
N MET A 1 47.69 -21.64 15.96
CA MET A 1 47.20 -20.83 14.82
C MET A 1 45.92 -21.38 14.18
N GLY A 2 45.75 -22.70 13.96
CA GLY A 2 44.55 -23.23 13.28
C GLY A 2 43.19 -22.93 13.93
N LYS A 3 43.09 -22.87 15.27
CA LYS A 3 41.80 -22.63 15.97
C LYS A 3 41.24 -21.21 15.79
N MET A 4 42.10 -20.19 15.63
CA MET A 4 41.66 -18.80 15.39
C MET A 4 41.14 -18.61 13.96
N VAL A 5 41.70 -19.33 12.98
CA VAL A 5 41.26 -19.25 11.58
C VAL A 5 39.85 -19.83 11.41
N TRP A 6 39.55 -20.96 12.06
CA TRP A 6 38.21 -21.55 12.05
C TRP A 6 37.16 -20.68 12.74
N ALA A 7 37.50 -20.01 13.85
CA ALA A 7 36.61 -19.09 14.53
C ALA A 7 36.30 -17.85 13.65
N ALA A 8 37.31 -17.28 12.99
CA ALA A 8 37.12 -16.17 12.08
C ALA A 8 36.25 -16.54 10.86
N PHE A 9 36.44 -17.74 10.30
CA PHE A 9 35.61 -18.24 9.19
C PHE A 9 34.15 -18.45 9.60
N ALA A 10 33.91 -19.03 10.78
CA ALA A 10 32.56 -19.25 11.29
C ALA A 10 31.81 -17.93 11.54
N VAL A 11 32.50 -16.90 12.08
CA VAL A 11 31.96 -15.57 12.30
C VAL A 11 31.62 -14.89 10.96
N VAL A 12 32.53 -14.91 9.98
CA VAL A 12 32.27 -14.31 8.65
C VAL A 12 31.12 -15.00 7.92
N CYS A 13 31.00 -16.33 8.01
CA CYS A 13 29.88 -17.06 7.41
C CYS A 13 28.54 -16.78 8.13
N PHE A 14 28.52 -16.68 9.46
CA PHE A 14 27.30 -16.36 10.20
C PHE A 14 26.83 -14.92 9.92
N TYR A 15 27.73 -13.95 9.90
CA TYR A 15 27.38 -12.58 9.54
C TYR A 15 27.01 -12.44 8.06
N GLY A 16 27.71 -13.12 7.14
CA GLY A 16 27.37 -13.13 5.72
C GLY A 16 25.98 -13.70 5.41
N ALA A 17 25.52 -14.68 6.21
CA ALA A 17 24.17 -15.24 6.08
C ALA A 17 23.07 -14.34 6.69
N LEU A 18 23.40 -13.52 7.68
CA LEU A 18 22.46 -12.56 8.29
C LEU A 18 22.22 -11.31 7.41
N PHE A 19 23.15 -11.00 6.51
CA PHE A 19 23.05 -9.88 5.55
C PHE A 19 22.74 -10.32 4.11
N ALA A 20 22.47 -11.61 3.89
CA ALA A 20 22.00 -12.08 2.59
C ALA A 20 20.59 -11.55 2.37
N ALA A 21 20.38 -10.76 1.32
CA ALA A 21 19.06 -10.30 0.92
C ALA A 21 18.12 -11.51 0.79
N LYS A 22 16.98 -11.48 1.51
CA LYS A 22 15.98 -12.55 1.42
C LYS A 22 15.54 -12.66 -0.05
N PRO A 23 15.63 -13.85 -0.67
CA PRO A 23 15.20 -14.01 -2.06
C PRO A 23 13.71 -13.67 -2.18
N MET A 24 13.33 -13.01 -3.28
CA MET A 24 11.92 -12.74 -3.56
C MET A 24 11.14 -14.06 -3.63
N GLU A 25 9.99 -14.11 -2.95
CA GLU A 25 9.01 -15.18 -3.05
C GLU A 25 8.15 -15.00 -4.30
N ALA A 26 7.23 -15.94 -4.54
CA ALA A 26 6.21 -15.78 -5.56
C ALA A 26 5.34 -14.54 -5.27
N LEU A 27 4.93 -13.81 -6.31
CA LEU A 27 4.20 -12.54 -6.16
C LEU A 27 2.89 -12.69 -5.38
N ASN A 28 2.24 -13.85 -5.44
CA ASN A 28 1.02 -14.14 -4.67
C ASN A 28 1.24 -14.17 -3.14
N ARG A 29 2.49 -14.21 -2.67
CA ARG A 29 2.88 -14.12 -1.25
C ARG A 29 3.10 -12.70 -0.76
N TYR A 30 2.78 -11.69 -1.58
CA TYR A 30 2.89 -10.28 -1.22
C TYR A 30 1.53 -9.59 -1.28
N ASN A 31 1.37 -8.53 -0.50
CA ASN A 31 0.39 -7.49 -0.82
C ASN A 31 1.08 -6.47 -1.72
N VAL A 32 0.52 -6.20 -2.90
CA VAL A 32 0.95 -5.08 -3.74
C VAL A 32 0.13 -3.87 -3.37
N VAL A 33 0.76 -2.88 -2.75
CA VAL A 33 0.08 -1.67 -2.27
C VAL A 33 0.42 -0.52 -3.18
N LEU A 34 -0.59 0.07 -3.81
CA LEU A 34 -0.44 1.24 -4.66
C LEU A 34 -0.53 2.51 -3.81
N VAL A 35 0.49 3.39 -3.84
CA VAL A 35 0.61 4.57 -2.95
C VAL A 35 0.76 5.85 -3.76
N HIS A 36 -0.16 6.81 -3.73
CA HIS A 36 -0.04 8.07 -4.50
C HIS A 36 0.47 9.26 -3.68
N GLY A 37 0.12 9.31 -2.40
CA GLY A 37 0.58 10.28 -1.42
C GLY A 37 0.29 11.77 -1.58
N ALA A 38 -0.03 12.30 -2.77
CA ALA A 38 -0.38 13.71 -2.96
C ALA A 38 -1.88 13.89 -3.22
N ALA A 39 -2.59 14.60 -2.35
CA ALA A 39 -3.91 15.14 -2.68
C ALA A 39 -4.14 16.48 -1.96
N PRO A 40 -5.09 17.31 -2.42
CA PRO A 40 -5.55 18.46 -1.64
C PRO A 40 -6.02 18.03 -0.24
N GLU A 41 -5.83 18.88 0.78
CA GLU A 41 -6.28 18.61 2.16
C GLU A 41 -7.76 18.22 2.23
N GLY A 42 -8.61 18.86 1.42
CA GLY A 42 -10.05 18.54 1.34
C GLY A 42 -10.39 17.17 0.73
N GLN A 43 -9.41 16.44 0.20
CA GLN A 43 -9.52 15.05 -0.25
C GLN A 43 -9.02 14.04 0.80
N GLY A 44 -8.52 14.55 1.92
CA GLY A 44 -8.30 13.78 3.13
C GLY A 44 -9.61 13.50 3.87
N TYR A 45 -9.49 12.75 4.96
CA TYR A 45 -10.64 12.35 5.75
C TYR A 45 -10.47 12.52 7.26
N GLY A 46 -9.45 13.25 7.74
CA GLY A 46 -9.16 13.48 9.18
C GLY A 46 -10.41 13.67 10.04
N ASP A 47 -11.09 14.79 9.88
CA ASP A 47 -12.29 15.13 10.67
C ASP A 47 -13.52 14.22 10.44
N LYS A 48 -13.49 13.41 9.38
CA LYS A 48 -14.61 12.55 8.96
C LYS A 48 -14.32 11.06 9.13
N CYS A 49 -13.17 10.72 9.71
CA CYS A 49 -12.70 9.34 9.65
C CYS A 49 -13.53 8.34 10.44
N ASN A 50 -14.36 8.84 11.37
CA ASN A 50 -15.26 8.04 12.18
C ASN A 50 -16.71 7.99 11.66
N SER A 51 -17.11 8.82 10.69
CA SER A 51 -18.55 9.00 10.41
C SER A 51 -19.00 8.65 9.00
N ASN A 52 -18.12 8.51 7.99
CA ASN A 52 -18.56 8.28 6.60
C ASN A 52 -17.49 7.64 5.70
N ILE A 53 -16.58 6.84 6.25
CA ILE A 53 -15.61 6.09 5.42
C ILE A 53 -16.05 4.63 5.33
N GLN A 54 -16.16 4.12 4.11
CA GLN A 54 -16.39 2.69 3.83
C GLN A 54 -15.15 1.86 4.20
N SER A 55 -15.28 0.56 4.53
CA SER A 55 -14.09 -0.26 4.82
C SER A 55 -13.26 -0.52 3.56
N ALA A 56 -11.95 -0.75 3.71
CA ALA A 56 -11.05 -1.06 2.60
C ALA A 56 -11.54 -2.26 1.77
N TRP A 57 -12.02 -3.31 2.43
CA TRP A 57 -12.65 -4.46 1.80
C TRP A 57 -13.88 -4.10 0.96
N ASN A 58 -14.80 -3.30 1.52
CA ASN A 58 -16.00 -2.91 0.78
C ASN A 58 -15.66 -2.01 -0.40
N THR A 59 -14.68 -1.12 -0.25
CA THR A 59 -14.16 -0.30 -1.36
C THR A 59 -13.50 -1.16 -2.44
N SER A 60 -12.76 -2.19 -2.06
CA SER A 60 -12.19 -3.18 -3.00
C SER A 60 -13.28 -3.99 -3.69
N ASN A 61 -14.33 -4.39 -2.97
CA ASN A 61 -15.45 -5.13 -3.55
C ASN A 61 -16.30 -4.29 -4.49
N ASP A 62 -16.58 -3.03 -4.15
CA ASP A 62 -17.30 -2.12 -5.03
C ASP A 62 -16.53 -1.92 -6.33
N TYR A 63 -15.20 -1.88 -6.27
CA TYR A 63 -14.33 -1.92 -7.43
C TYR A 63 -14.50 -3.19 -8.27
N MET A 64 -14.54 -4.38 -7.63
CA MET A 64 -14.76 -5.65 -8.34
C MET A 64 -16.19 -5.81 -8.88
N ALA A 65 -17.20 -5.26 -8.19
CA ALA A 65 -18.63 -5.42 -8.51
C ALA A 65 -19.12 -4.42 -9.58
N TYR A 66 -18.56 -3.21 -9.63
CA TYR A 66 -18.91 -2.16 -10.60
C TYR A 66 -18.69 -2.58 -12.07
N GLN A 67 -17.70 -3.43 -12.32
CA GLN A 67 -17.42 -4.04 -13.63
C GLN A 67 -18.50 -5.03 -14.11
N ASN A 68 -19.33 -5.56 -13.20
CA ASN A 68 -20.42 -6.48 -13.55
C ASN A 68 -21.74 -5.78 -13.91
N ASP A 69 -21.92 -4.49 -13.56
CA ASP A 69 -23.15 -3.75 -13.84
C ASP A 69 -22.99 -2.80 -15.04
N THR A 70 -22.81 -3.40 -16.22
CA THR A 70 -22.98 -2.68 -17.51
C THR A 70 -24.46 -2.45 -17.85
N ALA A 71 -25.40 -2.87 -17.00
CA ALA A 71 -26.83 -2.79 -17.26
C ALA A 71 -27.49 -1.52 -16.69
N ASN A 72 -26.97 -0.98 -15.58
CA ASN A 72 -27.48 0.25 -14.97
C ASN A 72 -26.44 1.36 -15.05
N ASN A 73 -26.67 2.30 -15.98
CA ASN A 73 -25.85 3.48 -16.33
C ASN A 73 -25.53 4.48 -15.18
N GLU A 74 -25.52 4.07 -13.92
CA GLU A 74 -25.12 4.91 -12.80
C GLU A 74 -23.60 4.81 -12.60
N LYS A 75 -22.88 5.83 -13.07
CA LYS A 75 -21.44 5.99 -12.84
C LYS A 75 -21.17 6.09 -11.33
N VAL A 76 -20.79 4.98 -10.69
CA VAL A 76 -20.23 5.02 -9.34
C VAL A 76 -18.89 5.76 -9.45
N SER A 77 -18.87 6.97 -8.87
CA SER A 77 -17.70 7.82 -8.80
C SER A 77 -16.58 7.10 -8.05
N TRP A 78 -15.38 7.03 -8.65
CA TRP A 78 -14.14 6.65 -7.97
C TRP A 78 -13.87 7.63 -6.82
N ASN A 79 -14.51 7.44 -5.68
CA ASN A 79 -14.31 8.25 -4.48
C ASN A 79 -13.15 7.72 -3.62
N LEU A 80 -12.14 7.14 -4.27
CA LEU A 80 -10.85 6.79 -3.65
C LEU A 80 -9.95 8.03 -3.44
N GLY A 81 -10.40 9.18 -3.92
CA GLY A 81 -9.66 10.43 -4.02
C GLY A 81 -9.03 10.60 -5.41
N ASP A 82 -8.96 11.84 -5.91
CA ASP A 82 -8.41 12.16 -7.24
C ASP A 82 -6.97 11.63 -7.42
N ALA A 83 -6.21 11.57 -6.33
CA ALA A 83 -4.90 10.96 -6.21
C ALA A 83 -4.83 9.52 -6.71
N VAL A 84 -5.82 8.70 -6.33
CA VAL A 84 -5.92 7.30 -6.73
C VAL A 84 -6.39 7.18 -8.18
N GLY A 85 -7.21 8.13 -8.63
CA GLY A 85 -7.57 8.29 -10.04
C GLY A 85 -6.38 8.51 -10.97
N MET A 86 -5.27 9.08 -10.48
CA MET A 86 -4.03 9.25 -11.26
C MET A 86 -3.20 7.96 -11.41
N LEU A 87 -3.42 6.96 -10.57
CA LEU A 87 -2.91 5.59 -10.79
C LEU A 87 -3.82 4.79 -11.75
N GLY A 88 -4.92 5.42 -12.18
CA GLY A 88 -5.80 5.01 -13.26
C GLY A 88 -7.00 4.20 -12.79
N LYS A 89 -8.16 4.48 -13.39
CA LYS A 89 -9.32 3.60 -13.30
C LYS A 89 -9.03 2.27 -14.01
N TYR A 90 -9.52 1.13 -13.52
CA TYR A 90 -9.22 -0.19 -14.09
C TYR A 90 -9.46 -0.26 -15.61
N GLU A 91 -10.55 0.36 -16.06
CA GLU A 91 -10.86 0.61 -17.46
C GLU A 91 -11.28 2.07 -17.61
N ASP A 92 -10.63 2.79 -18.53
CA ASP A 92 -11.01 4.14 -18.96
C ASP A 92 -10.66 4.26 -20.44
N ASP A 93 -11.67 4.53 -21.29
CA ASP A 93 -11.58 4.88 -22.71
C ASP A 93 -10.38 4.25 -23.48
N ASP A 94 -10.39 2.92 -23.64
CA ASP A 94 -9.40 2.13 -24.42
C ASP A 94 -7.95 2.08 -23.87
N GLU A 95 -7.65 2.70 -22.73
CA GLU A 95 -6.32 2.65 -22.12
C GLU A 95 -6.23 1.62 -20.99
N LYS A 96 -5.44 0.56 -21.20
CA LYS A 96 -5.11 -0.42 -20.16
C LYS A 96 -4.23 0.23 -19.09
N LYS A 97 -4.73 0.35 -17.85
CA LYS A 97 -4.02 1.01 -16.75
C LYS A 97 -3.14 0.07 -15.94
N LEU A 98 -2.37 0.64 -15.00
CA LEU A 98 -1.38 -0.06 -14.19
C LEU A 98 -1.98 -1.24 -13.42
N THR A 99 -3.16 -1.07 -12.82
CA THR A 99 -3.89 -2.13 -12.09
C THR A 99 -4.25 -3.30 -12.99
N LEU A 100 -4.84 -3.03 -14.16
CA LEU A 100 -5.17 -4.04 -15.16
C LEU A 100 -3.93 -4.75 -15.71
N TRP A 101 -2.85 -4.00 -15.95
CA TRP A 101 -1.57 -4.57 -16.39
C TRP A 101 -0.95 -5.47 -15.31
N LEU A 102 -0.99 -5.06 -14.04
CA LEU A 102 -0.51 -5.87 -12.92
C LEU A 102 -1.31 -7.18 -12.83
N ASP A 103 -2.64 -7.12 -12.86
CA ASP A 103 -3.46 -8.34 -12.80
C ASP A 103 -3.21 -9.27 -13.99
N SER A 104 -3.33 -8.74 -15.21
CA SER A 104 -3.33 -9.57 -16.42
C SER A 104 -1.94 -10.06 -16.85
N ALA A 105 -0.89 -9.24 -16.67
CA ALA A 105 0.44 -9.52 -17.20
C ALA A 105 1.46 -9.89 -16.12
N VAL A 106 1.27 -9.46 -14.86
CA VAL A 106 2.22 -9.72 -13.77
C VAL A 106 1.74 -10.86 -12.88
N PHE A 107 0.48 -10.83 -12.46
CA PHE A 107 -0.12 -11.92 -11.70
C PHE A 107 -0.63 -13.06 -12.60
N GLU A 108 -0.70 -12.82 -13.91
CA GLU A 108 -1.28 -13.73 -14.90
C GLU A 108 -2.70 -14.19 -14.52
N ASP A 109 -3.37 -13.36 -13.72
CA ASP A 109 -4.67 -13.67 -13.16
C ASP A 109 -5.70 -12.99 -14.06
N THR A 110 -6.18 -13.74 -15.06
CA THR A 110 -7.13 -13.23 -16.06
C THR A 110 -8.56 -13.15 -15.53
N VAL A 111 -8.76 -13.07 -14.21
CA VAL A 111 -10.09 -12.80 -13.66
C VAL A 111 -10.49 -11.42 -14.16
N THR A 112 -11.64 -11.32 -14.80
CA THR A 112 -12.19 -10.09 -15.40
C THR A 112 -12.46 -8.97 -14.38
N TYR A 113 -12.13 -9.16 -13.10
CA TYR A 113 -12.72 -8.40 -11.99
C TYR A 113 -11.73 -7.91 -10.92
N GLY A 114 -10.43 -7.85 -11.20
CA GLY A 114 -9.44 -7.36 -10.25
C GLY A 114 -8.93 -8.44 -9.29
N SER A 115 -7.64 -8.44 -8.97
CA SER A 115 -7.08 -9.43 -8.05
C SER A 115 -7.03 -8.95 -6.60
N GLU A 116 -7.25 -9.88 -5.68
CA GLU A 116 -7.05 -9.67 -4.23
C GLU A 116 -5.58 -9.37 -3.87
N TYR A 117 -4.63 -9.56 -4.80
CA TYR A 117 -3.21 -9.28 -4.59
C TYR A 117 -2.90 -7.78 -4.55
N ILE A 118 -3.75 -6.96 -5.17
CA ILE A 118 -3.53 -5.53 -5.35
C ILE A 118 -4.43 -4.75 -4.39
N TYR A 119 -3.81 -4.08 -3.42
CA TYR A 119 -4.48 -3.07 -2.62
C TYR A 119 -4.24 -1.68 -3.19
N ILE A 120 -5.32 -1.08 -3.69
CA ILE A 120 -5.29 0.32 -4.10
C ILE A 120 -5.54 1.16 -2.84
N GLN A 121 -4.54 1.93 -2.40
CA GLN A 121 -4.72 2.76 -1.21
C GLN A 121 -5.87 3.74 -1.41
N ARG A 122 -6.49 4.13 -0.31
CA ARG A 122 -7.28 5.36 -0.24
C ARG A 122 -6.34 6.56 -0.04
N SER A 123 -6.77 7.77 -0.38
CA SER A 123 -5.99 8.98 -0.04
C SER A 123 -5.63 8.97 1.46
N PHE A 124 -4.44 9.44 1.83
CA PHE A 124 -4.02 9.53 3.24
C PHE A 124 -5.05 10.33 4.07
N THR A 125 -4.99 10.20 5.39
CA THR A 125 -5.92 10.92 6.28
C THR A 125 -5.78 12.43 6.12
N ASN A 126 -4.54 12.90 5.99
CA ASN A 126 -4.18 14.24 5.56
C ASN A 126 -3.19 14.19 4.38
N PRO A 127 -3.68 14.14 3.13
CA PRO A 127 -2.84 13.98 1.95
C PRO A 127 -1.91 15.15 1.65
N ALA A 128 -2.16 16.32 2.26
CA ALA A 128 -1.32 17.51 2.12
C ALA A 128 -0.17 17.53 3.14
N GLU A 129 -0.10 16.55 4.03
CA GLU A 129 0.90 16.50 5.09
C GLU A 129 2.26 15.99 4.60
N SER A 130 3.30 16.15 5.42
CA SER A 130 4.66 15.75 5.08
C SER A 130 4.80 14.25 4.75
N PRO A 131 5.77 13.86 3.90
CA PRO A 131 6.05 12.46 3.61
C PRO A 131 6.36 11.62 4.86
N ALA A 132 7.07 12.21 5.83
CA ALA A 132 7.39 11.56 7.10
C ALA A 132 6.14 11.24 7.93
N HIS A 133 5.16 12.15 7.98
CA HIS A 133 3.90 11.86 8.65
C HIS A 133 3.12 10.75 7.93
N ASN A 134 3.00 10.86 6.60
CA ASN A 134 2.32 9.87 5.79
C ASN A 134 2.98 8.48 5.86
N ALA A 135 4.29 8.40 6.15
CA ALA A 135 4.99 7.14 6.36
C ALA A 135 4.43 6.33 7.53
N HIS A 136 4.03 6.99 8.64
CA HIS A 136 3.38 6.29 9.74
C HIS A 136 2.09 5.61 9.28
N GLU A 137 1.28 6.31 8.49
CA GLU A 137 0.01 5.76 7.98
C GLU A 137 0.22 4.57 7.02
N ILE A 138 1.39 4.41 6.40
CA ILE A 138 1.68 3.27 5.52
C ILE A 138 1.71 1.95 6.30
N GLY A 139 2.47 1.88 7.40
CA GLY A 139 2.76 0.59 8.05
C GLY A 139 2.82 0.58 9.58
N ASP A 140 2.71 1.73 10.25
CA ASP A 140 2.65 1.76 11.71
C ASP A 140 1.28 1.25 12.19
N ARG A 141 1.22 0.01 12.69
CA ARG A 141 -0.03 -0.61 13.18
C ARG A 141 -0.61 0.09 14.40
N THR A 142 0.17 0.92 15.08
CA THR A 142 -0.29 1.74 16.20
C THR A 142 -0.89 3.07 15.74
N TRP A 143 -0.71 3.43 14.47
CA TRP A 143 -1.34 4.60 13.88
C TRP A 143 -2.87 4.45 13.91
N LYS A 144 -3.55 5.52 14.33
CA LYS A 144 -5.02 5.57 14.46
C LYS A 144 -5.65 6.82 13.85
N GLY A 145 -4.92 7.58 13.04
CA GLY A 145 -5.38 8.88 12.52
C GLY A 145 -5.87 9.82 13.63
N ASP A 146 -6.49 10.92 13.22
CA ASP A 146 -7.08 11.86 14.16
C ASP A 146 -8.33 11.25 14.85
N ASP A 147 -8.58 11.60 16.11
CA ASP A 147 -9.73 11.13 16.89
C ASP A 147 -9.89 9.59 16.99
N ASN A 148 -8.80 8.84 16.87
CA ASN A 148 -8.79 7.37 16.88
C ASN A 148 -9.75 6.76 15.84
N CYS A 149 -9.57 7.12 14.57
CA CYS A 149 -10.29 6.57 13.42
C CYS A 149 -10.56 5.06 13.56
N SER A 150 -11.82 4.73 13.87
CA SER A 150 -12.23 3.36 14.17
C SER A 150 -12.30 2.47 12.91
N VAL A 151 -12.45 3.10 11.75
CA VAL A 151 -12.64 2.42 10.46
C VAL A 151 -11.35 2.35 9.63
N ARG A 152 -10.35 3.19 9.94
CA ARG A 152 -9.10 3.31 9.20
C ARG A 152 -7.93 2.73 9.99
N ARG A 153 -7.02 2.05 9.31
CA ARG A 153 -5.80 1.47 9.88
C ARG A 153 -4.63 1.78 8.96
N ALA A 154 -3.42 1.40 9.36
CA ALA A 154 -2.28 1.53 8.48
C ALA A 154 -2.55 0.78 7.15
N LEU A 155 -2.05 1.32 6.04
CA LEU A 155 -2.35 0.78 4.70
C LEU A 155 -2.02 -0.71 4.56
N PHE A 156 -0.98 -1.19 5.23
CA PHE A 156 -0.66 -2.63 5.24
C PHE A 156 -1.71 -3.47 5.96
N GLU A 157 -2.30 -2.95 7.03
CA GLU A 157 -3.38 -3.66 7.71
C GLU A 157 -4.64 -3.66 6.82
N GLU A 158 -4.92 -2.57 6.13
CA GLU A 158 -6.03 -2.51 5.17
C GLU A 158 -5.84 -3.47 3.99
N ALA A 159 -4.62 -3.61 3.47
CA ALA A 159 -4.30 -4.60 2.45
C ALA A 159 -4.53 -6.04 2.96
N GLN A 160 -4.16 -6.33 4.20
CA GLN A 160 -4.44 -7.63 4.84
C GLN A 160 -5.93 -7.88 5.03
N GLU A 161 -6.73 -6.84 5.28
CA GLU A 161 -8.18 -6.97 5.36
C GLU A 161 -8.80 -7.31 4.02
N VAL A 162 -8.31 -6.71 2.93
CA VAL A 162 -8.77 -7.06 1.59
C VAL A 162 -8.52 -8.54 1.32
N ARG A 163 -7.33 -9.03 1.68
CA ARG A 163 -6.98 -10.46 1.61
C ARG A 163 -7.82 -11.37 2.49
N ALA A 164 -8.25 -10.88 3.63
CA ALA A 164 -9.05 -11.64 4.58
C ALA A 164 -10.54 -11.56 4.31
N HIS A 165 -10.98 -10.85 3.27
CA HIS A 165 -12.39 -10.54 3.00
C HIS A 165 -13.07 -9.69 4.10
N GLY A 166 -12.27 -8.85 4.77
CA GLY A 166 -12.73 -7.86 5.73
C GLY A 166 -12.04 -7.92 7.10
N SER A 167 -12.22 -6.85 7.88
CA SER A 167 -11.58 -6.71 9.20
C SER A 167 -12.04 -7.73 10.24
N LYS A 168 -13.32 -8.11 10.20
CA LYS A 168 -13.90 -9.10 11.09
C LYS A 168 -13.29 -10.48 10.83
N ASP A 169 -13.12 -10.84 9.56
CA ASP A 169 -12.58 -12.12 9.15
C ASP A 169 -11.07 -12.17 9.39
N LEU A 170 -10.35 -11.08 9.13
CA LEU A 170 -8.95 -10.92 9.54
C LEU A 170 -8.77 -11.14 11.05
N ASN A 171 -9.62 -10.51 11.87
CA ASN A 171 -9.57 -10.68 13.32
C ASN A 171 -9.92 -12.11 13.75
N THR A 172 -10.89 -12.74 13.08
CA THR A 172 -11.26 -14.14 13.32
C THR A 172 -10.08 -15.06 12.98
N MET A 173 -9.44 -14.90 11.82
CA MET A 173 -8.26 -15.66 11.42
C MET A 173 -7.08 -15.49 12.38
N ARG A 174 -6.86 -14.27 12.90
CA ARG A 174 -5.83 -13.99 13.91
C ARG A 174 -6.07 -14.73 15.23
N ASN A 175 -7.33 -14.84 15.66
CA ASN A 175 -7.71 -15.42 16.96
C ASN A 175 -7.97 -16.93 16.92
N ASP A 176 -8.49 -17.45 15.81
CA ASP A 176 -8.94 -18.84 15.70
C ASP A 176 -7.81 -19.80 15.34
N SER A 177 -6.92 -19.42 14.40
CA SER A 177 -5.79 -20.28 14.03
C SER A 177 -4.64 -19.53 13.37
N VAL A 178 -3.45 -19.71 13.95
CA VAL A 178 -2.17 -19.27 13.36
C VAL A 178 -1.98 -19.83 11.95
N SER A 179 -2.50 -21.03 11.65
CA SER A 179 -2.39 -21.61 10.30
C SER A 179 -3.18 -20.83 9.27
N SER A 180 -4.38 -20.38 9.62
CA SER A 180 -5.25 -19.58 8.76
C SER A 180 -4.66 -18.18 8.61
N TYR A 181 -4.23 -17.55 9.70
CA TYR A 181 -3.62 -16.22 9.61
C TYR A 181 -2.35 -16.20 8.74
N ARG A 182 -1.54 -17.28 8.76
CA ARG A 182 -0.33 -17.40 7.92
C ARG A 182 -0.60 -17.54 6.42
N THR A 183 -1.85 -17.72 5.99
CA THR A 183 -2.18 -17.67 4.57
C THR A 183 -2.26 -16.24 4.04
N ILE A 184 -2.45 -15.26 4.93
CA ILE A 184 -2.50 -13.84 4.57
C ILE A 184 -1.06 -13.32 4.49
N PRO A 185 -0.64 -12.75 3.33
CA PRO A 185 0.65 -12.11 3.20
C PRO A 185 0.89 -11.03 4.27
N SER A 186 2.07 -11.06 4.88
CA SER A 186 2.53 -10.00 5.77
C SER A 186 3.62 -9.12 5.14
N ARG A 187 4.13 -9.50 3.97
CA ARG A 187 5.17 -8.79 3.23
C ARG A 187 4.53 -8.00 2.09
N ASN A 188 5.08 -6.83 1.82
CA ASN A 188 4.48 -5.85 0.93
C ASN A 188 5.45 -5.44 -0.18
N ILE A 189 4.88 -5.14 -1.35
CA ILE A 189 5.53 -4.42 -2.43
C ILE A 189 4.81 -3.09 -2.57
N LEU A 190 5.53 -2.01 -2.41
CA LEU A 190 5.00 -0.66 -2.61
C LEU A 190 5.20 -0.26 -4.06
N ILE A 191 4.12 0.08 -4.76
CA ILE A 191 4.18 0.76 -6.05
C ILE A 191 3.64 2.15 -5.84
N ALA A 192 4.55 3.11 -5.78
CA ALA A 192 4.28 4.43 -5.30
C ALA A 192 4.42 5.46 -6.42
N HIS A 193 3.57 6.47 -6.44
CA HIS A 193 3.58 7.54 -7.44
C HIS A 193 3.67 8.89 -6.74
N SER A 194 4.23 9.91 -7.41
CA SER A 194 4.30 11.28 -6.87
C SER A 194 4.87 11.29 -5.44
N MET A 195 4.26 12.06 -4.53
CA MET A 195 4.64 12.13 -3.11
C MET A 195 4.56 10.77 -2.39
N GLY A 196 3.75 9.84 -2.88
CA GLY A 196 3.68 8.48 -2.36
C GLY A 196 5.03 7.76 -2.40
N GLY A 197 5.87 8.04 -3.39
CA GLY A 197 7.21 7.44 -3.46
C GLY A 197 8.16 7.99 -2.41
N VAL A 198 8.06 9.27 -2.08
CA VAL A 198 8.84 9.88 -1.00
C VAL A 198 8.34 9.36 0.35
N ALA A 199 7.02 9.30 0.58
CA ALA A 199 6.45 8.73 1.81
C ALA A 199 6.80 7.23 1.99
N SER A 200 6.79 6.47 0.90
CA SER A 200 7.22 5.06 0.91
C SER A 200 8.71 4.91 1.22
N HIS A 201 9.54 5.83 0.71
CA HIS A 201 10.97 5.89 1.05
C HIS A 201 11.17 6.19 2.53
N GLU A 202 10.53 7.25 3.04
CA GLU A 202 10.57 7.59 4.47
C GLU A 202 10.19 6.38 5.33
N TYR A 203 9.10 5.70 5.00
CA TYR A 203 8.64 4.51 5.74
C TYR A 203 9.70 3.41 5.83
N VAL A 204 10.37 3.07 4.73
CA VAL A 204 11.37 1.97 4.75
C VAL A 204 12.72 2.40 5.35
N THR A 205 12.97 3.70 5.48
CA THR A 205 14.21 4.22 6.08
C THR A 205 14.07 4.55 7.56
N ASP A 206 12.87 4.92 8.01
CA ASP A 206 12.61 5.31 9.39
C ASP A 206 12.55 4.07 10.31
N GLN A 207 13.62 3.89 11.07
CA GLN A 207 13.78 2.78 12.02
C GLN A 207 12.77 2.81 13.18
N SER A 208 12.06 3.92 13.39
CA SER A 208 11.04 4.03 14.44
C SER A 208 9.70 3.41 14.06
N VAL A 209 9.42 3.26 12.76
CA VAL A 209 8.15 2.73 12.24
C VAL A 209 8.31 1.53 11.31
N TYR A 210 9.49 1.32 10.73
CA TYR A 210 9.72 0.25 9.77
C TYR A 210 9.74 -1.13 10.43
N ASN A 211 8.96 -2.07 9.89
CA ASN A 211 8.74 -3.39 10.50
C ASN A 211 9.39 -4.57 9.74
N ASP A 212 10.38 -4.33 8.87
CA ASP A 212 10.96 -5.37 7.97
C ASP A 212 9.90 -6.08 7.09
N ASP A 213 8.86 -5.35 6.69
CA ASP A 213 7.67 -5.87 6.00
C ASP A 213 7.52 -5.34 4.56
N VAL A 214 8.53 -4.65 4.03
CA VAL A 214 8.58 -4.20 2.63
C VAL A 214 9.84 -4.71 1.95
N ASP A 215 9.69 -5.38 0.82
CA ASP A 215 10.86 -5.92 0.09
C ASP A 215 11.21 -5.16 -1.15
N LYS A 216 10.25 -4.40 -1.65
CA LYS A 216 10.46 -3.60 -2.85
C LYS A 216 9.58 -2.37 -2.80
N VAL A 217 10.21 -1.25 -3.09
CA VAL A 217 9.56 0.01 -3.39
C VAL A 217 9.84 0.31 -4.86
N ILE A 218 8.78 0.48 -5.64
CA ILE A 218 8.82 0.90 -7.04
C ILE A 218 8.22 2.30 -7.06
N THR A 219 8.96 3.30 -7.54
CA THR A 219 8.48 4.68 -7.59
C THR A 219 8.26 5.15 -9.01
N LEU A 220 7.13 5.80 -9.25
CA LEU A 220 6.67 6.29 -10.54
C LEU A 220 6.53 7.82 -10.44
N ASP A 221 7.32 8.55 -11.21
CA ASP A 221 7.27 10.03 -11.26
C ASP A 221 7.28 10.70 -9.86
N SER A 222 8.06 10.14 -8.94
CA SER A 222 8.16 10.64 -7.57
C SER A 222 9.23 11.73 -7.48
N PRO A 223 8.93 12.88 -6.85
CA PRO A 223 9.87 14.00 -6.73
C PRO A 223 10.88 13.76 -5.60
N HIS A 224 11.76 12.77 -5.77
CA HIS A 224 12.77 12.39 -4.76
C HIS A 224 13.74 13.53 -4.40
N GLU A 225 13.96 14.47 -5.32
CA GLU A 225 14.78 15.66 -5.13
C GLU A 225 13.94 16.95 -5.02
N GLY A 226 12.63 16.81 -4.81
CA GLY A 226 11.67 17.92 -4.87
C GLY A 226 11.16 18.19 -6.30
N THR A 227 10.31 19.22 -6.43
CA THR A 227 9.70 19.61 -7.71
C THR A 227 9.80 21.11 -7.93
N GLY A 228 10.26 21.51 -9.12
CA GLY A 228 10.37 22.92 -9.51
C GLY A 228 9.01 23.63 -9.59
N SER A 229 7.92 22.88 -9.77
CA SER A 229 6.56 23.43 -9.80
C SER A 229 6.15 24.06 -8.46
N LEU A 230 6.63 23.51 -7.34
CA LEU A 230 6.40 24.08 -6.02
C LEU A 230 7.18 25.39 -5.83
N ASN A 231 8.42 25.44 -6.31
CA ASN A 231 9.23 26.66 -6.27
C ASN A 231 8.57 27.80 -7.06
N LEU A 232 8.01 27.49 -8.24
CA LEU A 232 7.26 28.46 -9.05
C LEU A 232 5.99 28.96 -8.32
N LEU A 233 5.27 28.10 -7.61
CA LEU A 233 4.10 28.50 -6.81
C LEU A 233 4.47 29.40 -5.62
N ILE A 234 5.64 29.19 -5.01
CA ILE A 234 6.16 30.03 -3.93
C ILE A 234 6.61 31.39 -4.48
N ASP A 235 7.31 31.40 -5.62
CA ASP A 235 7.78 32.63 -6.27
C ASP A 235 6.63 33.49 -6.85
N MET A 236 5.46 32.90 -7.06
CA MET A 236 4.25 33.60 -7.54
C MET A 236 3.35 34.12 -6.41
N ARG A 237 3.67 33.87 -5.14
CA ARG A 237 2.97 34.46 -3.97
C ARG A 237 3.63 35.76 -3.53
#